data_AF-A0A1G2EN91-F1
#
_entry.id   AF-A0A1G2EN91-F1
#
_cell.length_a   1.000
_cell.length_b   1.000
_cell.length_c   1.000
_cell.angle_alpha   90.00
_cell.angle_beta   90.00
_cell.angle_gamma   90.00
#
_symmetry.space_group_name_H-M   'P 1'
#
loop_
_entity.id
_entity.type
_entity.pdbx_description
1 polymer ?
#
loop_
_entity_poly.entity_id
_entity_poly.type
_entity_poly.pdbx_seq_one_letter_code
_entity_poly.pdbx_strand_id
1 'polypeptide(L)' 'MYLTKCDFCKKVIKNESIRVGFGFANGLDLCEKCGKPVVDFLKENGVLDEENKRVIKDKKRKTA' A
#
# COMPACT_ATOMS: atom_id res chain seq x y z
N MET A 1 16.70 -13.27 13.00
CA MET A 1 15.68 -13.19 11.93
C MET A 1 14.66 -12.15 12.34
N TYR A 2 14.49 -11.08 11.56
CA TYR A 2 13.45 -10.09 11.82
C TYR A 2 12.11 -10.65 11.34
N LEU A 3 11.09 -10.64 12.21
CA LEU A 3 9.75 -11.08 11.87
C LEU A 3 8.89 -9.84 11.55
N THR A 4 8.44 -9.72 10.31
CA THR A 4 7.48 -8.68 9.92
C THR A 4 6.08 -9.10 10.37
N LYS A 5 5.35 -8.20 11.04
CA LYS A 5 3.96 -8.43 11.44
C LYS A 5 3.06 -7.48 10.67
N CYS A 6 1.85 -7.96 10.38
CA CYS A 6 0.82 -7.11 9.83
C CYS A 6 0.36 -6.09 10.88
N ASP A 7 0.38 -4.80 10.57
CA ASP A 7 -0.05 -3.75 11.50
C ASP A 7 -1.54 -3.86 11.89
N PHE A 8 -2.37 -4.48 11.04
CA PHE A 8 -3.82 -4.59 11.26
C PHE A 8 -4.22 -5.85 12.03
N CYS A 9 -3.83 -7.02 11.52
CA CYS A 9 -4.24 -8.30 12.12
C CYS A 9 -3.18 -8.92 13.03
N LYS A 10 -2.02 -8.27 13.21
CA LYS A 10 -0.88 -8.70 14.04
C LYS A 10 -0.31 -10.08 13.70
N LYS A 11 -0.76 -10.69 12.60
CA LYS A 11 -0.26 -11.97 12.09
C LYS A 11 1.16 -11.78 11.57
N VAL A 12 2.00 -12.78 11.82
CA VAL A 12 3.34 -12.84 11.26
C VAL A 12 3.25 -13.03 9.75
N ILE A 13 3.89 -12.12 9.00
CA ILE A 13 4.02 -12.21 7.55
C ILE A 13 5.24 -13.09 7.27
N LYS A 14 5.01 -14.28 6.72
CA LYS A 14 6.09 -15.22 6.38
C LYS A 14 6.61 -15.05 4.95
N ASN A 15 5.82 -14.42 4.09
CA ASN A 15 6.09 -14.26 2.65
C ASN A 15 6.08 -12.76 2.28
N GLU A 16 5.53 -12.40 1.12
CA GLU A 16 5.40 -11.02 0.66
C GLU A 16 4.48 -10.18 1.55
N SER A 17 4.97 -9.00 1.93
CA SER A 17 4.24 -7.96 2.66
C SER A 17 3.82 -6.85 1.69
N ILE A 18 2.58 -6.40 1.81
CA ILE A 18 2.08 -5.23 1.09
C ILE A 18 2.39 -4.01 1.95
N ARG A 19 3.37 -3.22 1.53
CA ARG A 19 3.73 -1.97 2.22
C ARG A 19 2.94 -0.80 1.66
N VAL A 20 2.07 -0.21 2.49
CA VAL A 20 1.25 0.95 2.12
C VAL A 20 1.71 2.17 2.89
N GLY A 21 2.16 3.22 2.21
CA GLY A 21 2.76 4.36 2.89
C GLY A 21 2.95 5.61 2.03
N PHE A 22 3.19 6.73 2.71
CA PHE A 22 3.55 8.00 2.09
C PHE A 22 5.02 8.30 2.38
N GLY A 23 5.89 7.99 1.42
CA GLY A 23 7.35 8.14 1.55
C GLY A 23 8.05 6.90 2.10
N PHE A 24 9.33 7.05 2.45
CA PHE A 24 10.21 5.93 2.83
C PHE A 24 10.00 5.44 4.29
N ALA A 25 9.63 6.36 5.20
CA ALA A 25 9.58 6.11 6.64
C ALA A 25 8.17 5.84 7.20
N ASN A 26 7.11 6.34 6.55
CA ASN A 26 5.74 6.22 7.03
C ASN A 26 4.97 5.19 6.20
N GLY A 27 5.28 3.92 6.43
CA GLY A 27 4.62 2.78 5.78
C GLY A 27 4.03 1.82 6.81
N LEU A 28 2.84 1.33 6.51
CA LEU A 28 2.21 0.21 7.17
C LEU A 28 2.54 -1.06 6.40
N ASP A 29 2.98 -2.08 7.11
CA ASP A 29 3.26 -3.38 6.53
C ASP A 29 2.02 -4.26 6.75
N LEU A 30 1.31 -4.57 5.66
CA LEU A 30 0.08 -5.34 5.67
C LEU A 30 0.32 -6.73 5.10
N CYS A 31 -0.36 -7.74 5.67
CA CYS A 31 -0.43 -9.05 5.03
C CYS A 31 -1.33 -8.98 3.80
N GLU A 32 -1.21 -9.95 2.89
CA GLU A 32 -2.02 -10.01 1.66
C GLU A 32 -3.52 -9.83 1.92
N LYS A 33 -4.08 -10.46 2.97
CA LYS A 33 -5.50 -10.33 3.31
C LYS A 33 -5.91 -8.91 3.73
N CYS A 34 -5.03 -8.17 4.41
CA CYS A 34 -5.33 -6.82 4.88
C CYS A 34 -4.97 -5.76 3.83
N GLY A 35 -3.93 -6.00 3.04
CA GLY A 35 -3.47 -5.06 2.01
C GLY A 35 -4.28 -5.15 0.72
N LYS A 36 -4.80 -6.34 0.36
CA LYS A 36 -5.62 -6.52 -0.86
C LYS A 36 -6.80 -5.56 -0.97
N PRO A 37 -7.68 -5.37 0.04
CA PRO A 37 -8.77 -4.40 -0.08
C PRO A 37 -8.29 -2.96 -0.25
N VAL A 38 -7.12 -2.61 0.30
CA VAL A 38 -6.52 -1.27 0.12
C VAL A 38 -6.00 -1.10 -1.31
N VAL A 39 -5.32 -2.12 -1.85
CA VAL A 39 -4.82 -2.11 -3.23
C VAL A 39 -5.98 -2.07 -4.22
N ASP A 40 -7.01 -2.88 -4.02
CA ASP A 40 -8.24 -2.87 -4.84
C ASP A 40 -8.86 -1.47 -4.87
N PHE A 41 -9.09 -0.88 -3.69
CA PHE A 41 -9.62 0.48 -3.59
C PHE A 41 -8.76 1.50 -4.35
N LEU A 42 -7.43 1.41 -4.27
CA LEU A 42 -6.52 2.31 -4.99
C LEU A 42 -6.53 2.08 -6.50
N LYS A 43 -6.72 0.84 -6.97
CA LYS A 43 -6.89 0.50 -8.38
C LYS A 43 -8.24 1.02 -8.91
N GLU A 44 -9.32 0.79 -8.19
CA GLU A 44 -10.66 1.27 -8.52
C GLU A 44 -10.70 2.81 -8.63
N ASN A 45 -9.96 3.51 -7.76
CA ASN A 45 -9.84 4.96 -7.82
C ASN A 45 -8.83 5.47 -8.87
N GLY A 46 -8.19 4.57 -9.62
CA GLY A 46 -7.21 4.90 -10.66
C GLY A 46 -5.95 5.59 -10.11
N VAL A 47 -5.57 5.27 -8.88
CA VAL A 47 -4.32 5.72 -8.24
C VAL A 47 -3.18 4.74 -8.57
N LEU A 48 -3.51 3.46 -8.68
CA LEU A 48 -2.59 2.38 -9.05
C LEU A 48 -3.05 1.70 -10.35
N ASP A 49 -2.08 1.26 -11.14
CA ASP A 49 -2.29 0.43 -12.33
C ASP A 49 -2.36 -1.08 -11.96
N GLU A 50 -2.65 -1.95 -12.92
CA GLU A 50 -2.71 -3.40 -12.72
C GLU A 50 -1.38 -3.98 -12.21
N GLU A 51 -0.26 -3.37 -12.64
CA GLU A 51 1.10 -3.66 -12.17
C GLU A 51 1.45 -3.02 -10.81
N ASN A 52 0.49 -2.46 -10.07
CA ASN A 52 0.71 -1.69 -8.82
C ASN A 52 1.66 -0.49 -8.97
N LYS A 53 1.82 0.04 -10.18
CA LYS A 53 2.57 1.27 -10.45
C LYS A 53 1.65 2.47 -10.21
N ARG A 54 2.20 3.58 -9.70
CA ARG A 54 1.43 4.82 -9.54
C ARG A 54 1.03 5.35 -10.91
N VAL A 55 -0.27 5.55 -11.09
CA VAL A 55 -0.79 6.28 -12.25
C VAL A 55 -0.60 7.75 -11.94
N ILE A 56 0.36 8.39 -12.59
CA ILE A 56 0.59 9.84 -12.45
C ILE A 56 -0.60 10.55 -13.11
N LYS A 57 -1.71 10.70 -12.40
CA LYS A 57 -2.65 11.77 -12.73
C LYS A 57 -2.09 13.02 -12.08
N ASP A 58 -1.44 13.84 -12.90
CA ASP A 58 -1.11 15.25 -12.64
C ASP A 58 -2.37 16.02 -12.18
N LYS A 59 -2.82 15.81 -10.94
CA LYS A 59 -3.57 16.83 -10.23
C LYS A 59 -2.53 17.87 -9.86
N LYS A 60 -2.28 18.80 -10.79
CA LYS A 60 -1.61 20.09 -10.52
C LYS A 60 -2.05 20.53 -9.13
N ARG A 61 -1.11 20.58 -8.18
CA ARG A 61 -1.29 21.34 -6.95
C ARG A 61 -1.58 22.77 -7.37
N LYS A 62 -2.85 23.14 -7.51
CA LYS A 62 -3.27 24.53 -7.35
C LYS A 62 -3.18 24.79 -5.85
N THR A 63 -2.00 25.19 -5.41
CA THR A 63 -1.86 25.98 -4.20
C THR A 63 -2.52 27.32 -4.56
N ALA A 64 -3.71 27.55 -4.02
CA ALA A 64 -4.33 28.86 -4.01
C ALA A 64 -3.58 29.76 -3.00
#